data_AF-A0A8S3XME2-F1
#
_entry.id   AF-A0A8S3XME2-F1
#
_cell.length_a   1.000
_cell.length_b   1.000
_cell.length_c   1.000
_cell.angle_alpha   90.00
_cell.angle_beta   90.00
_cell.angle_gamma   90.00
#
_symmetry.space_group_name_H-M   'P 1'
#
loop_
_entity.id
_entity.type
_entity.pdbx_description
1 polymer ?
#
loop_
_entity_poly.entity_id
_entity_poly.type
_entity_poly.pdbx_seq_one_letter_code
_entity_poly.pdbx_strand_id
1 'polypeptide(L)'
;MNNVILSICVCALLYRPTASDHVGPIGEFLRTNLVGQPVIHEKQTWVFDPEVAKRRRKQFIALHGDKGEKLIERLGLGIDGYDEERLQFQRERDEGHLGGLNAFLP
;
A
#
# COMPACT_ATOMS: atom_id res chain seq x y z
N MET A 1 6.66 35.55 51.20
CA MET A 1 5.91 34.30 50.98
C MET A 1 4.75 34.46 49.99
N ASN A 2 3.90 35.48 50.13
CA ASN A 2 2.73 35.67 49.24
C ASN A 2 3.05 35.80 47.74
N ASN A 3 4.12 36.50 47.36
CA ASN A 3 4.45 36.71 45.94
C ASN A 3 4.97 35.43 45.26
N VAL A 4 5.62 34.54 46.01
CA VAL A 4 6.10 33.25 45.50
C VAL A 4 4.91 32.31 45.28
N ILE A 5 3.96 32.30 46.23
CA ILE A 5 2.72 31.52 46.12
C ILE A 5 1.88 32.03 44.94
N LEU A 6 1.77 33.36 44.77
CA LEU A 6 1.07 33.97 43.64
C LEU A 6 1.73 33.58 42.30
N SER A 7 3.06 33.63 42.23
CA SER A 7 3.80 33.23 41.03
C SER A 7 3.63 31.76 40.69
N ILE A 8 3.63 30.87 41.69
CA ILE A 8 3.38 29.44 41.50
C ILE A 8 1.94 29.20 41.03
N CYS A 9 0.96 29.91 41.60
CA CYS A 9 -0.44 29.84 41.16
C CYS A 9 -0.63 30.32 39.72
N VAL A 10 0.05 31.40 39.32
CA VAL A 10 -0.01 31.90 37.93
C VAL A 10 0.65 30.91 36.97
N CYS A 11 1.80 30.33 37.33
CA CYS A 11 2.45 29.29 36.53
C CYS A 11 1.58 28.03 36.40
N ALA A 12 0.87 27.62 37.46
CA ALA A 12 -0.04 26.50 37.44
C ALA A 12 -1.29 26.76 36.58
N LEU A 13 -1.81 28.00 36.56
CA LEU A 13 -2.93 28.40 35.70
C LEU A 13 -2.56 28.48 34.21
N LEU A 14 -1.30 28.81 33.91
CA LEU A 14 -0.76 28.85 32.55
C LEU A 14 -0.26 27.48 32.06
N TYR A 15 -0.16 26.50 32.95
CA TYR A 15 0.14 25.11 32.60
C TYR A 15 -1.09 24.47 31.97
N ARG A 16 -1.31 24.72 30.68
CA ARG A 16 -2.26 23.93 29.89
C ARG A 16 -1.63 22.57 29.62
N PRO A 17 -2.21 21.45 30.10
CA PRO A 17 -1.83 20.15 29.58
C PRO A 17 -2.24 20.14 28.10
N THR A 18 -1.27 20.20 27.19
CA THR A 18 -1.48 19.93 25.76
C THR A 18 -1.66 18.42 25.62
N ALA A 19 -2.80 17.93 26.09
CA ALA A 19 -3.20 16.53 25.99
C ALA A 19 -4.62 16.48 25.43
N SER A 20 -4.81 17.12 24.28
CA SER A 20 -5.86 16.73 23.35
C SER A 20 -5.22 16.70 21.97
N ASP A 21 -4.96 15.51 21.48
CA ASP A 21 -4.43 15.23 20.13
C ASP A 21 -5.43 15.67 19.03
N HIS A 22 -6.58 16.21 19.42
CA HIS A 22 -7.64 16.71 18.56
C HIS A 22 -7.57 18.22 18.45
N VAL A 23 -7.10 18.69 17.30
CA VAL A 23 -7.23 20.09 16.92
C VAL A 23 -8.68 20.31 16.47
N GLY A 24 -9.30 21.43 16.86
CA GLY A 24 -10.64 21.77 16.37
C GLY A 24 -10.69 21.86 14.84
N PRO A 25 -11.88 21.88 14.21
CA PRO A 25 -12.03 21.73 12.76
C PRO A 25 -11.16 22.66 11.91
N ILE A 26 -10.97 23.89 12.37
CA ILE A 26 -10.12 24.89 11.69
C ILE A 26 -8.64 24.52 11.78
N GLY A 27 -8.16 24.10 12.95
CA GLY A 27 -6.75 23.77 13.09
C GLY A 27 -6.41 22.40 12.47
N GLU A 28 -7.37 21.48 12.41
CA GLU A 28 -7.22 20.23 11.63
C GLU A 28 -7.14 20.54 10.12
N PHE A 29 -7.98 21.44 9.61
CA PHE A 29 -7.90 21.91 8.23
C PHE A 29 -6.53 22.51 7.90
N LEU A 30 -6.02 23.40 8.77
CA LEU A 30 -4.70 24.00 8.58
C LEU A 30 -3.57 22.97 8.65
N ARG A 31 -3.63 22.03 9.60
CA ARG A 31 -2.62 20.98 9.78
C ARG A 31 -2.56 20.04 8.59
N THR A 32 -3.70 19.57 8.09
CA THR A 32 -3.75 18.65 6.95
C THR A 32 -3.29 19.32 5.66
N ASN A 33 -3.56 20.61 5.45
CA ASN A 33 -3.09 21.33 4.26
C ASN A 33 -1.59 21.69 4.34
N LEU A 34 -1.06 21.99 5.53
CA LEU A 34 0.34 22.38 5.69
C LEU A 34 1.29 21.19 5.80
N VAL A 35 0.90 20.13 6.52
CA VAL A 35 1.75 18.99 6.88
C VAL A 35 1.28 17.68 6.22
N GLY A 36 0.05 17.64 5.71
CA GLY A 36 -0.58 16.41 5.22
C GLY A 36 -1.30 15.65 6.33
N GLN A 37 -2.20 14.73 5.94
CA GLN A 37 -2.85 13.82 6.87
C GLN A 37 -1.76 12.96 7.55
N PRO A 38 -1.76 12.77 8.88
CA PRO A 38 -0.85 11.82 9.50
C PRO A 38 -1.19 10.40 9.03
N VAL A 39 -0.47 9.91 8.01
CA VAL A 39 -0.57 8.52 7.56
C VAL A 39 0.13 7.66 8.59
N ILE A 40 -0.64 7.10 9.52
CA ILE A 40 -0.15 6.11 10.47
C ILE A 40 0.10 4.83 9.67
N HIS A 41 1.37 4.53 9.42
CA HIS A 41 1.76 3.28 8.77
C HIS A 41 1.74 2.18 9.82
N GLU A 42 0.75 1.29 9.78
CA GLU A 42 0.77 0.09 10.61
C GLU A 42 1.87 -0.86 10.14
N LYS A 43 2.69 -1.34 11.08
CA LYS A 43 3.68 -2.36 10.79
C LYS A 43 2.97 -3.69 10.58
N GLN A 44 2.77 -4.06 9.32
CA GLN A 44 2.24 -5.37 8.97
C GLN A 44 3.37 -6.39 8.84
N THR A 45 3.21 -7.55 9.48
CA THR A 45 4.12 -8.68 9.32
C THR A 45 3.42 -9.78 8.52
N TRP A 46 4.14 -10.37 7.58
CA TRP A 46 3.66 -11.45 6.74
C TRP A 46 4.57 -12.66 6.90
N VAL A 47 3.97 -13.85 7.04
CA VAL A 47 4.73 -15.10 6.99
C VAL A 47 4.99 -15.41 5.51
N PHE A 48 6.16 -15.01 5.02
CA PHE A 48 6.57 -15.33 3.65
C PHE A 48 7.08 -16.76 3.59
N ASP A 49 6.41 -17.60 2.81
CA ASP A 49 6.86 -18.94 2.48
C ASP A 49 7.12 -19.01 0.97
N PRO A 50 8.39 -19.13 0.53
CA PRO A 50 8.74 -19.15 -0.89
C PRO A 50 8.17 -20.38 -1.62
N GLU A 51 7.88 -21.47 -0.91
CA GLU A 51 7.43 -22.72 -1.51
C GLU A 51 5.89 -22.85 -1.55
N VAL A 52 5.16 -21.91 -0.92
CA VAL A 52 3.69 -21.95 -0.87
C VAL A 52 3.07 -21.97 -2.27
N ALA A 53 3.67 -21.24 -3.21
CA ALA A 53 3.20 -21.16 -4.60
C ALA A 53 3.34 -22.52 -5.32
N LYS A 54 4.47 -23.22 -5.14
CA LYS A 54 4.68 -24.55 -5.73
C LYS A 54 3.70 -25.57 -5.17
N ARG A 55 3.43 -25.53 -3.86
CA ARG A 55 2.46 -26.42 -3.22
C ARG A 55 1.02 -26.15 -3.69
N ARG A 56 0.63 -24.87 -3.78
CA ARG A 56 -0.70 -24.46 -4.25
C ARG A 56 -0.91 -24.74 -5.73
N ARG A 57 0.14 -24.74 -6.56
CA ARG A 57 0.06 -25.10 -7.98
C ARG A 57 -0.60 -26.47 -8.18
N LYS A 58 -0.24 -27.48 -7.37
CA LYS A 58 -0.84 -28.82 -7.46
C LYS A 58 -2.35 -28.78 -7.19
N GLN A 59 -2.79 -28.02 -6.19
CA GLN A 59 -4.20 -27.85 -5.85
C GLN A 59 -4.96 -27.09 -6.95
N PHE A 60 -4.35 -26.03 -7.47
CA PHE A 60 -4.92 -25.25 -8.57
C PHE A 60 -5.11 -26.08 -9.83
N ILE A 61 -4.10 -26.86 -10.24
CA ILE A 61 -4.19 -27.75 -11.41
C ILE A 61 -5.26 -28.83 -11.20
N ALA A 62 -5.37 -29.39 -10.00
CA ALA A 62 -6.40 -30.37 -9.70
C ALA A 62 -7.83 -29.80 -9.80
N LEU A 63 -8.02 -28.52 -9.44
CA LEU A 63 -9.33 -27.86 -9.46
C LEU A 63 -9.68 -27.25 -10.83
N HIS A 64 -8.72 -26.68 -11.54
CA HIS A 64 -8.94 -25.85 -12.73
C HIS A 64 -8.32 -26.43 -14.01
N GLY A 65 -7.58 -27.54 -13.90
CA GLY A 65 -6.81 -28.11 -14.99
C GLY A 65 -5.42 -27.48 -15.14
N ASP A 66 -4.62 -28.07 -16.03
CA ASP A 66 -3.24 -27.69 -16.32
C ASP A 66 -3.13 -26.50 -17.29
N LYS A 67 -4.22 -26.13 -17.95
CA LYS A 67 -4.25 -25.06 -18.98
C LYS A 67 -4.65 -23.69 -18.44
N GLY A 68 -4.67 -23.49 -17.12
CA GLY A 68 -5.04 -22.22 -16.50
C GLY A 68 -4.18 -21.05 -16.99
N GLU A 69 -2.89 -21.26 -17.18
CA GLU A 69 -1.98 -20.24 -17.73
C GLU A 69 -2.40 -19.78 -19.14
N LYS A 70 -2.65 -20.73 -20.04
CA LYS A 70 -3.15 -20.44 -21.39
C LYS A 70 -4.55 -19.81 -21.38
N LEU A 71 -5.38 -20.15 -20.39
CA LEU A 71 -6.70 -19.54 -20.25
C LEU A 71 -6.57 -18.06 -19.85
N ILE A 72 -5.72 -17.75 -18.88
CA ILE A 72 -5.48 -16.37 -18.43
C ILE A 72 -4.89 -15.53 -19.57
N GLU A 73 -3.91 -16.07 -20.30
CA GLU A 73 -3.35 -15.43 -21.49
C GLU A 73 -4.45 -15.10 -22.52
N ARG A 74 -5.28 -16.08 -22.88
CA ARG A 74 -6.39 -15.88 -23.82
C ARG A 74 -7.42 -14.87 -23.35
N LEU A 75 -7.73 -14.83 -22.05
CA LEU A 75 -8.63 -13.81 -21.48
C LEU A 75 -8.07 -12.40 -21.65
N GLY A 76 -6.74 -12.23 -21.54
CA GLY A 76 -6.06 -10.95 -21.74
C GLY A 76 -5.96 -10.51 -23.20
N LEU A 77 -6.09 -11.43 -24.17
CA LEU A 77 -5.95 -11.14 -25.60
C LEU A 77 -7.23 -10.64 -26.27
N GLY A 78 -8.40 -10.74 -25.62
CA GLY A 78 -9.69 -10.34 -26.21
C GLY A 78 -10.29 -11.39 -27.17
N ILE A 79 -11.52 -11.14 -27.64
CA ILE A 79 -12.32 -12.09 -28.45
C ILE A 79 -12.71 -11.55 -29.84
N ASP A 80 -12.15 -10.41 -30.23
CA ASP A 80 -12.46 -9.67 -31.46
C ASP A 80 -11.62 -10.07 -32.68
N GLY A 81 -10.74 -11.07 -32.53
CA GLY A 81 -9.93 -11.62 -33.63
C GLY A 81 -8.57 -10.98 -33.83
N TYR A 82 -8.17 -10.03 -32.98
CA TYR A 82 -6.85 -9.39 -32.99
C TYR A 82 -5.91 -9.94 -31.91
N ASP A 83 -6.12 -11.19 -31.50
CA ASP A 83 -5.38 -11.84 -30.43
C ASP A 83 -3.90 -12.08 -30.79
N GLU A 84 -3.60 -12.50 -32.01
CA GLU A 84 -2.22 -12.71 -32.46
C GLU A 84 -1.38 -11.42 -32.45
N GLU A 85 -1.96 -10.31 -32.93
CA GLU A 85 -1.29 -9.00 -32.94
C GLU A 85 -0.98 -8.53 -31.51
N ARG A 86 -1.96 -8.64 -30.60
CA ARG A 86 -1.78 -8.28 -29.18
C ARG A 86 -0.77 -9.18 -28.50
N LEU A 87 -0.75 -10.47 -28.83
CA LEU A 87 0.23 -11.40 -28.27
C LEU A 87 1.64 -11.01 -28.71
N GLN A 88 1.80 -10.61 -29.98
CA GLN A 88 3.08 -10.14 -30.50
C GLN A 88 3.57 -8.88 -29.77
N PHE A 89 2.69 -7.87 -29.62
CA PHE A 89 3.00 -6.67 -28.84
C PHE A 89 3.37 -6.97 -27.39
N GLN A 90 2.69 -7.93 -26.75
CA GLN A 90 3.02 -8.35 -25.39
C GLN A 90 4.41 -9.00 -25.32
N ARG A 91 4.76 -9.84 -26.30
CA ARG A 91 6.10 -10.46 -26.38
C ARG A 91 7.20 -9.44 -26.58
N GLU A 92 7.00 -8.46 -27.47
CA GLU A 92 7.94 -7.37 -27.69
C GLU A 92 8.11 -6.50 -26.44
N ARG A 93 7.00 -6.19 -25.76
CA ARG A 93 7.03 -5.47 -24.47
C ARG A 93 7.80 -6.25 -23.40
N ASP A 94 7.57 -7.57 -23.33
CA ASP A 94 8.14 -8.41 -22.29
C ASP A 94 9.56 -8.88 -22.61
N GLU A 95 10.05 -8.63 -23.83
CA GLU A 95 11.43 -8.90 -24.24
C GLU A 95 12.40 -8.12 -23.34
N GLY A 96 13.34 -8.82 -22.71
CA GLY A 96 14.29 -8.24 -21.75
C GLY A 96 13.70 -7.89 -20.37
N HIS A 97 12.38 -8.01 -20.18
CA HIS A 97 11.73 -7.84 -18.88
C HIS A 97 11.50 -9.23 -18.28
N LEU A 98 12.24 -9.57 -17.21
CA LEU A 98 12.20 -10.86 -16.53
C LEU A 98 10.83 -11.14 -15.84
N GLY A 99 9.75 -11.27 -16.62
CA GLY A 99 8.38 -11.43 -16.11
C GLY A 99 7.94 -10.30 -15.18
N GLY A 100 8.39 -9.07 -15.42
CA GLY A 100 8.09 -7.90 -14.59
C GLY A 100 9.03 -7.64 -13.40
N LEU A 101 10.06 -8.46 -13.18
CA LEU A 101 11.07 -8.21 -12.13
C LEU A 101 11.90 -6.93 -12.36
N ASN A 102 11.94 -6.45 -13.60
CA ASN A 102 12.67 -5.23 -13.98
C ASN A 102 11.82 -3.96 -13.87
N ALA A 103 10.55 -4.04 -13.44
CA ALA A 103 9.66 -2.88 -13.37
C ALA A 103 10.11 -1.77 -12.39
N PHE A 104 11.06 -2.09 -11.49
CA PHE A 104 11.64 -1.16 -10.52
C PHE A 104 13.16 -0.94 -10.71
N LEU A 105 13.76 -1.48 -11.77
CA LEU A 105 15.13 -1.16 -12.11
C LEU A 105 15.14 0.18 -12.90
N PRO A 106 16.04 1.12 -12.57
CA PRO A 106 16.08 2.46 -13.15
C PRO A 106 16.35 2.46 -14.66
#